data_AF-A0A379EU70-F1
#
_entry.id   AF-A0A379EU70-F1
#
_cell.length_a   1.000
_cell.length_b   1.000
_cell.length_c   1.000
_cell.angle_alpha   90.00
_cell.angle_beta   90.00
_cell.angle_gamma   90.00
#
_symmetry.space_group_name_H-M   'P 1'
#
loop_
_entity.id
_entity.type
_entity.pdbx_description
1 polymer ?
#
loop_
_entity_poly.entity_id
_entity_poly.type
_entity_poly.pdbx_seq_one_letter_code
_entity_poly.pdbx_strand_id
1 'polypeptide(L)'
;MEKTLYKIKTLDGYRNQFEFCGALTEILYEKKIFKKNSDIAQIIFEIYNISFKPYVLKSRTLLVGKLLKEIISSKYNKEDARKLKKLILLLIDYQEEKKTTKRQKSTSNLNEIQALIRSILQ
;
A
#
# COMPACT_ATOMS: atom_id res chain seq x y z
N MET A 1 -16.55 21.05 -25.97
CA MET A 1 -16.94 21.55 -24.64
C MET A 1 -17.72 20.49 -23.84
N GLU A 2 -18.73 19.86 -24.44
CA GLU A 2 -19.58 18.83 -23.81
C GLU A 2 -18.83 17.59 -23.27
N LYS A 3 -17.87 17.03 -24.03
CA LYS A 3 -17.05 15.89 -23.56
C LYS A 3 -16.15 16.23 -22.36
N THR A 4 -15.72 17.49 -22.25
CA THR A 4 -14.90 17.97 -21.13
C THR A 4 -15.75 18.12 -19.88
N LEU A 5 -16.95 18.70 -20.01
CA LEU A 5 -17.94 18.78 -18.93
C LEU A 5 -18.43 17.40 -18.47
N TYR A 6 -18.65 16.46 -19.40
CA TYR A 6 -18.98 15.07 -19.05
C TYR A 6 -17.85 14.41 -18.26
N LYS A 7 -16.59 14.58 -18.71
CA LYS A 7 -15.41 14.13 -17.94
C LYS A 7 -15.37 14.74 -16.55
N ILE A 8 -15.61 16.05 -16.40
CA ILE A 8 -15.64 16.76 -15.11
C ILE A 8 -16.77 16.23 -14.20
N LYS A 9 -17.98 16.00 -14.74
CA LYS A 9 -19.10 15.44 -13.99
C LYS A 9 -18.85 13.97 -13.57
N THR A 10 -18.13 13.20 -14.39
CA THR A 10 -17.64 11.87 -13.99
C THR A 10 -16.44 11.93 -13.04
N LEU A 11 -15.62 12.99 -13.07
CA LEU A 11 -14.48 13.15 -12.15
C LEU A 11 -14.95 13.19 -10.70
N ASP A 12 -16.15 13.70 -10.40
CA ASP A 12 -16.72 13.62 -9.04
C ASP A 12 -16.96 12.18 -8.57
N GLY A 13 -17.34 11.27 -9.48
CA GLY A 13 -17.45 9.84 -9.18
C GLY A 13 -16.10 9.13 -9.04
N TYR A 14 -15.06 9.61 -9.73
CA TYR A 14 -13.69 9.09 -9.67
C TYR A 14 -12.81 9.80 -8.64
N ARG A 15 -13.27 10.88 -8.02
CA ARG A 15 -12.51 11.70 -7.05
C ARG A 15 -11.89 10.82 -5.97
N ASN A 16 -12.67 9.88 -5.44
CA ASN A 16 -12.21 8.93 -4.43
C ASN A 16 -11.12 7.97 -4.96
N GLN A 17 -11.18 7.56 -6.22
CA GLN A 17 -10.14 6.72 -6.84
C GLN A 17 -8.86 7.52 -7.07
N PHE A 18 -8.95 8.77 -7.55
CA PHE A 18 -7.79 9.63 -7.76
C PHE A 18 -7.10 9.98 -6.44
N GLU A 19 -7.86 10.41 -5.45
CA GLU A 19 -7.36 10.72 -4.10
C GLU A 19 -6.72 9.48 -3.46
N PHE A 20 -7.36 8.31 -3.58
CA PHE A 20 -6.79 7.04 -3.14
C PHE A 20 -5.47 6.71 -3.83
N CYS A 21 -5.43 6.77 -5.16
CA CYS A 21 -4.22 6.44 -5.93
C CYS A 21 -3.09 7.43 -5.61
N GLY A 22 -3.40 8.72 -5.44
CA GLY A 22 -2.45 9.73 -5.02
C GLY A 22 -1.85 9.43 -3.66
N ALA A 23 -2.70 9.22 -2.65
CA ALA A 23 -2.27 8.91 -1.29
C ALA A 23 -1.44 7.62 -1.23
N LEU A 24 -1.91 6.56 -1.89
CA LEU A 24 -1.19 5.28 -1.96
C LEU A 24 0.18 5.46 -2.60
N THR A 25 0.26 6.21 -3.70
CA THR A 25 1.53 6.48 -4.39
C THR A 25 2.49 7.23 -3.48
N GLU A 26 2.06 8.30 -2.84
CA GLU A 26 2.88 9.09 -1.92
C GLU A 26 3.48 8.22 -0.80
N ILE A 27 2.65 7.40 -0.16
CA ILE A 27 3.08 6.46 0.89
C ILE A 27 4.12 5.46 0.36
N LEU A 28 3.85 4.82 -0.78
CA LEU A 28 4.74 3.80 -1.34
C LEU A 28 6.09 4.38 -1.80
N TYR A 29 6.11 5.66 -2.17
CA TYR A 29 7.34 6.35 -2.57
C TYR A 29 8.19 6.84 -1.39
N GLU A 30 7.61 7.01 -0.19
CA GLU A 30 8.32 7.51 0.98
C GLU A 30 9.45 6.54 1.41
N LYS A 31 10.70 6.98 1.24
CA LYS A 31 11.91 6.18 1.53
C LYS A 31 12.17 6.01 3.03
N LYS A 32 11.63 6.91 3.87
CA LYS A 32 11.68 6.76 5.33
C LYS A 32 10.85 5.57 5.81
N ILE A 33 9.79 5.25 5.07
CA ILE A 33 8.91 4.11 5.33
C ILE A 33 9.48 2.86 4.66
N PHE A 34 9.60 2.88 3.33
CA PHE A 34 10.06 1.74 2.54
C PHE A 34 11.47 1.98 2.02
N LYS A 35 12.44 1.24 2.57
CA LYS A 35 13.84 1.35 2.14
C LYS A 35 14.12 0.54 0.89
N LYS A 36 13.48 -0.63 0.74
CA LYS A 36 13.67 -1.54 -0.40
C LYS A 36 12.36 -1.75 -1.14
N ASN A 37 12.44 -2.08 -2.43
CA ASN A 37 11.26 -2.43 -3.22
C ASN A 37 10.64 -3.76 -2.79
N SER A 38 11.43 -4.64 -2.17
CA SER A 38 10.96 -5.87 -1.52
C SER A 38 9.97 -5.57 -0.40
N ASP A 39 10.21 -4.52 0.39
CA ASP A 39 9.37 -4.13 1.51
C ASP A 39 7.98 -3.68 1.00
N ILE A 40 7.98 -2.95 -0.13
CA ILE A 40 6.75 -2.56 -0.83
C ILE A 40 6.02 -3.78 -1.39
N ALA A 41 6.73 -4.72 -2.02
CA ALA A 41 6.12 -5.93 -2.55
C ALA A 41 5.47 -6.78 -1.45
N GLN A 42 6.12 -6.88 -0.28
CA GLN A 42 5.61 -7.62 0.87
C GLN A 42 4.29 -7.01 1.40
N ILE A 43 4.26 -5.70 1.63
CA ILE A 43 3.04 -5.06 2.16
C ILE A 43 1.88 -5.10 1.14
N ILE A 44 2.19 -5.01 -0.16
CA ILE A 44 1.17 -5.16 -1.21
C ILE A 44 0.59 -6.57 -1.18
N PHE A 45 1.42 -7.59 -1.02
CA PHE A 45 0.95 -8.96 -0.88
C PHE A 45 0.04 -9.12 0.35
N GLU A 46 0.40 -8.56 1.50
CA GLU A 46 -0.41 -8.66 2.72
C GLU A 46 -1.78 -7.99 2.63
N ILE A 47 -1.88 -6.91 1.85
CA ILE A 47 -3.11 -6.10 1.77
C ILE A 47 -3.99 -6.48 0.57
N TYR A 48 -3.36 -6.76 -0.57
CA TYR A 48 -4.05 -7.02 -1.83
C TYR A 48 -3.94 -8.48 -2.28
N ASN A 49 -3.11 -9.30 -1.62
CA ASN A 49 -2.78 -10.66 -2.05
C ASN A 49 -2.21 -10.71 -3.48
N ILE A 50 -1.46 -9.67 -3.86
CA ILE A 50 -0.84 -9.55 -5.18
C ILE A 50 0.66 -9.80 -5.04
N SER A 51 1.15 -10.79 -5.78
CA SER A 51 2.58 -11.05 -5.94
C SER A 51 3.07 -10.52 -7.29
N PHE A 52 4.21 -9.83 -7.29
CA PHE A 52 4.83 -9.36 -8.53
C PHE A 52 6.05 -10.20 -8.91
N LYS A 53 6.25 -10.40 -10.22
CA LYS A 53 7.44 -11.06 -10.76
C LYS A 53 8.71 -10.27 -10.41
N PRO A 54 9.88 -10.92 -10.27
CA PRO A 54 11.12 -10.25 -9.84
C PRO A 54 11.51 -9.02 -10.65
N TYR A 55 11.27 -9.02 -11.98
CA TYR A 55 11.59 -7.88 -12.83
C TYR A 55 10.79 -6.62 -12.48
N VAL A 56 9.58 -6.77 -11.92
CA VAL A 56 8.72 -5.64 -11.52
C VAL A 56 9.32 -4.90 -10.33
N LEU A 57 10.02 -5.62 -9.44
CA LEU A 57 10.65 -5.06 -8.25
C LEU A 57 11.95 -4.30 -8.58
N LYS A 58 12.45 -4.35 -9.82
CA LYS A 58 13.70 -3.66 -10.22
C LYS A 58 13.64 -2.15 -10.02
N SER A 59 12.47 -1.53 -10.16
CA SER A 59 12.28 -0.11 -9.84
C SER A 59 10.97 0.12 -9.10
N ARG A 60 10.98 1.07 -8.16
CA ARG A 60 9.80 1.45 -7.41
C ARG A 60 8.68 1.95 -8.32
N THR A 61 9.05 2.69 -9.37
CA THR A 61 8.10 3.19 -10.37
C THR A 61 7.40 2.07 -11.12
N LEU A 62 8.12 1.02 -11.52
CA LEU A 62 7.50 -0.11 -12.20
C LEU A 62 6.56 -0.87 -11.26
N LEU A 63 6.99 -1.10 -10.02
CA LEU A 63 6.19 -1.76 -8.98
C LEU A 63 4.89 -1.00 -8.68
N VAL A 64 4.99 0.29 -8.37
CA VAL A 64 3.83 1.13 -8.05
C VAL A 64 2.93 1.28 -9.27
N GLY A 65 3.49 1.52 -10.46
CA GLY A 65 2.72 1.62 -11.69
C GLY A 65 1.94 0.35 -12.02
N LYS A 66 2.51 -0.83 -11.75
CA LYS A 66 1.80 -2.11 -11.91
C LYS A 66 0.66 -2.24 -10.92
N LEU A 67 0.87 -1.92 -9.63
CA LEU A 67 -0.19 -1.94 -8.63
C LEU A 67 -1.35 -1.01 -9.00
N LEU A 68 -1.06 0.25 -9.35
CA LEU A 68 -2.09 1.22 -9.71
C LEU A 68 -2.89 0.76 -10.93
N LYS A 69 -2.22 0.14 -11.92
CA LYS A 69 -2.92 -0.44 -13.07
C LYS A 69 -3.90 -1.54 -12.66
N GLU A 70 -3.52 -2.43 -11.75
CA GLU A 70 -4.42 -3.47 -11.23
C GLU A 70 -5.64 -2.84 -10.54
N ILE A 71 -5.43 -1.89 -9.62
CA ILE A 71 -6.50 -1.21 -8.87
C ILE A 71 -7.45 -0.44 -9.80
N ILE A 72 -6.91 0.25 -10.80
CA ILE A 72 -7.73 0.97 -11.78
C ILE A 72 -8.54 -0.01 -12.64
N SER A 73 -7.92 -1.11 -13.07
CA SER A 73 -8.56 -2.12 -13.91
C SER A 73 -9.65 -2.89 -13.17
N SER A 74 -9.49 -3.13 -11.87
CA SER A 74 -10.48 -3.80 -11.03
C SER A 74 -11.69 -2.93 -10.65
N LYS A 75 -11.73 -1.67 -11.09
CA LYS A 75 -12.67 -0.62 -10.67
C LYS A 75 -12.62 -0.38 -9.16
N TYR A 76 -11.93 0.69 -8.77
CA TYR A 76 -11.85 1.13 -7.38
C TYR A 76 -13.20 1.06 -6.67
N ASN A 77 -13.18 0.53 -5.44
CA ASN A 77 -14.38 0.37 -4.64
C ASN A 77 -14.11 0.66 -3.15
N LYS A 78 -15.16 0.53 -2.32
CA LYS A 78 -15.07 0.81 -0.87
C LYS A 78 -14.08 -0.10 -0.14
N GLU A 79 -13.81 -1.29 -0.64
CA GLU A 79 -12.80 -2.21 -0.07
C GLU A 79 -11.38 -1.65 -0.23
N ASP A 80 -11.09 -0.97 -1.34
CA ASP A 80 -9.79 -0.32 -1.54
C ASP A 80 -9.55 0.75 -0.48
N ALA A 81 -10.55 1.60 -0.20
CA ALA A 81 -10.47 2.57 0.89
C ALA A 81 -10.16 1.91 2.26
N ARG A 82 -10.77 0.74 2.53
CA ARG A 82 -10.49 -0.04 3.75
C ARG A 82 -9.06 -0.59 3.75
N LYS A 83 -8.58 -1.08 2.61
CA LYS A 83 -7.21 -1.58 2.42
C LYS A 83 -6.17 -0.48 2.64
N LEU A 84 -6.41 0.74 2.16
CA LEU A 84 -5.54 1.89 2.43
C LEU A 84 -5.57 2.28 3.91
N LYS A 85 -6.75 2.28 4.55
CA LYS A 85 -6.83 2.49 6.00
C LYS A 85 -6.01 1.45 6.76
N LYS A 86 -6.13 0.17 6.37
CA LYS A 86 -5.34 -0.93 6.94
C LYS A 86 -3.83 -0.72 6.73
N LEU A 87 -3.42 -0.30 5.53
CA LEU A 87 -2.02 0.05 5.25
C LEU A 87 -1.51 1.12 6.23
N ILE A 88 -2.26 2.22 6.38
CA ILE A 88 -1.87 3.33 7.25
C ILE A 88 -1.73 2.87 8.71
N LEU A 89 -2.67 2.06 9.21
CA LEU A 89 -2.60 1.51 10.57
C LEU A 89 -1.35 0.64 10.75
N LEU A 90 -1.10 -0.30 9.83
CA LEU A 90 0.11 -1.14 9.87
C LEU A 90 1.40 -0.31 9.85
N LEU A 91 1.42 0.78 9.09
CA LEU A 91 2.57 1.68 9.04
C LEU A 91 2.75 2.47 10.35
N ILE A 92 1.67 2.89 11.01
CA ILE A 92 1.71 3.56 12.32
C ILE A 92 2.27 2.59 13.36
N ASP A 93 1.73 1.38 13.44
CA ASP A 93 2.15 0.35 14.40
C ASP A 93 3.64 0.03 14.21
N TYR A 94 4.08 -0.15 12.96
CA TYR A 94 5.50 -0.38 12.64
C TYR A 94 6.44 0.77 13.07
N GLN A 95 5.98 2.02 12.98
CA GLN A 95 6.78 3.17 13.42
C GLN A 95 6.85 3.26 14.94
N GLU A 96 5.77 2.93 15.65
CA GLU A 96 5.75 2.86 17.11
C GLU A 96 6.63 1.72 17.64
N GLU A 97 6.58 0.54 17.01
CA GLU A 97 7.50 -0.56 17.31
C GLU A 97 8.96 -0.14 17.08
N LYS A 98 9.29 0.50 15.95
CA LYS A 98 10.66 1.00 15.71
C LYS A 98 11.17 1.98 16.77
N LYS A 99 10.29 2.77 17.40
CA LYS A 99 10.67 3.65 18.52
C LYS A 99 10.99 2.85 19.78
N THR A 100 10.26 1.76 20.04
CA THR A 100 10.48 0.89 21.21
C THR A 100 11.67 -0.07 21.01
N THR A 101 11.87 -0.64 19.81
CA THR A 101 12.96 -1.59 19.51
C THR A 101 14.34 -0.94 19.33
N LYS A 102 14.46 0.40 19.17
CA LYS A 102 15.76 1.09 19.26
C LYS A 102 16.48 0.84 20.60
N ARG A 103 15.80 0.27 21.61
CA ARG A 103 16.40 -0.19 22.87
C ARG A 103 17.02 -1.60 22.83
N GLN A 104 16.70 -2.50 21.89
CA GLN A 104 17.23 -3.87 21.91
C GLN A 104 17.49 -4.43 20.49
N LYS A 105 18.73 -4.86 20.25
CA LYS A 105 19.23 -5.39 18.96
C LYS A 105 18.72 -6.82 18.65
N SER A 106 18.28 -6.97 17.40
CA SER A 106 18.50 -8.05 16.43
C SER A 106 18.05 -9.51 16.69
N THR A 107 17.29 -10.00 15.70
CA THR A 107 17.23 -11.40 15.19
C THR A 107 16.12 -12.32 15.76
N SER A 108 14.85 -11.94 15.55
CA SER A 108 13.67 -12.84 15.70
C SER A 108 12.42 -12.39 14.89
N ASN A 109 12.48 -11.19 14.28
CA ASN A 109 11.32 -10.37 13.91
C ASN A 109 10.24 -10.96 12.97
N LEU A 110 10.49 -12.02 12.18
CA LEU A 110 9.47 -12.54 11.24
C LEU A 110 8.43 -13.43 11.93
N ASN A 111 8.82 -14.18 12.97
CA ASN A 111 7.90 -15.06 13.69
C ASN A 111 6.96 -14.27 14.59
N GLU A 112 7.44 -13.16 15.16
CA GLU A 112 6.65 -12.23 15.97
C GLU A 112 5.61 -11.50 15.12
N ILE A 113 6.00 -11.05 13.92
CA ILE A 113 5.06 -10.45 12.95
C ILE A 113 3.98 -11.47 12.55
N GLN A 114 4.35 -12.73 12.30
CA GLN A 114 3.39 -13.79 11.95
C GLN A 114 2.45 -14.15 13.11
N ALA A 115 2.93 -14.10 14.36
CA ALA A 115 2.11 -14.37 15.55
C ALA A 115 1.07 -13.25 15.77
N LEU A 116 1.46 -11.99 15.55
CA LEU A 116 0.57 -10.84 15.68
C LEU A 116 -0.53 -10.83 14.60
N ILE A 117 -0.19 -11.23 13.37
CA ILE A 117 -1.16 -11.39 12.28
C ILE A 117 -2.24 -12.43 12.65
N ARG A 118 -1.86 -13.52 13.33
CA ARG A 118 -2.80 -14.59 13.71
C ARG A 118 -3.74 -14.20 14.85
N SER A 119 -3.33 -13.35 15.78
CA SER A 119 -4.18 -12.94 16.92
C SER A 119 -5.25 -11.92 16.56
N ILE A 120 -5.07 -11.17 15.47
CA ILE A 120 -6.00 -10.12 15.00
C ILE A 120 -7.07 -10.68 14.03
N LEU A 121 -6.88 -11.92 13.54
CA LEU A 121 -7.77 -12.58 12.57
C LEU A 121 -8.73 -13.60 13.20
N GLN A 122 -8.84 -13.65 14.53
CA GLN A 122 -9.93 -14.30 15.26
C GLN A 122 -10.98 -13.27 15.68
#